data_AF-A0A7S1Y5N7-F1
#
_entry.id   AF-A0A7S1Y5N7-F1
#
_cell.length_a   1.000
_cell.length_b   1.000
_cell.length_c   1.000
_cell.angle_alpha   90.00
_cell.angle_beta   90.00
_cell.angle_gamma   90.00
#
_symmetry.space_group_name_H-M   'P 1'
#
loop_
_entity.id
_entity.type
_entity.pdbx_description
1 polymer ?
#
loop_
_entity_poly.entity_id
_entity_poly.type
_entity_poly.pdbx_seq_one_letter_code
_entity_poly.pdbx_strand_id
1 'polypeptide(L)'
;AMHFPKLRNLHDHHMVHHKRNYGKGVMLEFAKYLLFAAFSCCIPLSIFGPASIAQPLNVGVVLTAFWSAYCHQWQHDHPPEHQHFWYMESPVHHVHHKYDMLHHNFGMCVDWWDHVFGTYVKHEGAWSDNSKAGAVERSMNKPALWHVKWI
;
A
#
# COMPACT_ATOMS: atom_id res chain seq x y z
N ALA A 1 19.25 5.44 18.52
CA ALA A 1 18.61 6.73 18.18
C ALA A 1 18.89 7.04 16.70
N MET A 2 17.88 7.32 15.88
CA MET A 2 18.06 7.57 14.44
C MET A 2 18.70 8.95 14.25
N HIS A 3 19.92 9.02 13.69
CA HIS A 3 20.76 10.22 13.62
C HIS A 3 20.34 11.24 12.53
N PHE A 4 19.33 10.93 11.72
CA PHE A 4 18.87 11.78 10.62
C PHE A 4 17.48 12.35 10.91
N PRO A 5 17.36 13.68 11.16
CA PRO A 5 16.11 14.30 11.58
C PRO A 5 14.95 14.09 10.59
N LYS A 6 15.23 14.06 9.28
CA LYS A 6 14.21 13.85 8.24
C LYS A 6 13.62 12.44 8.26
N LEU A 7 14.43 11.42 8.52
CA LEU A 7 13.95 10.04 8.62
C LEU A 7 13.12 9.83 9.90
N ARG A 8 13.53 10.46 11.01
CA ARG A 8 12.74 10.48 12.25
C ARG A 8 11.34 11.06 12.01
N ASN A 9 11.24 12.17 11.31
CA ASN A 9 9.95 12.79 11.01
C ASN A 9 9.03 11.89 10.15
N LEU A 10 9.58 11.13 9.21
CA LEU A 10 8.82 10.16 8.42
C LEU A 10 8.30 9.01 9.28
N HIS A 11 9.15 8.46 10.16
CA HIS A 11 8.76 7.45 11.13
C HIS A 11 7.66 7.97 12.05
N ASP A 12 7.84 9.14 12.66
CA ASP A 12 6.85 9.74 13.56
C ASP A 12 5.52 9.98 12.84
N HIS A 13 5.56 10.44 11.58
CA HIS A 13 4.35 10.60 10.77
C HIS A 13 3.64 9.26 10.48
N HIS A 14 4.40 8.21 10.20
CA HIS A 14 3.85 6.88 10.01
C HIS A 14 3.26 6.32 11.32
N MET A 15 3.92 6.53 12.46
CA MET A 15 3.38 6.15 13.76
C MET A 15 2.09 6.90 14.11
N VAL A 16 1.98 8.18 13.74
CA VAL A 16 0.71 8.93 13.87
C VAL A 16 -0.37 8.36 12.95
N HIS A 17 0.00 7.94 11.74
CA HIS A 17 -0.90 7.27 10.81
C HIS A 17 -1.42 5.94 11.39
N HIS A 18 -0.55 5.13 12.00
CA HIS A 18 -0.95 3.93 12.76
C HIS A 18 -1.94 4.25 13.88
N LYS A 19 -1.58 5.19 14.76
CA LYS A 19 -2.40 5.57 15.91
C LYS A 19 -3.80 6.07 15.53
N ARG A 20 -3.94 6.67 14.36
CA ARG A 20 -5.21 7.23 13.88
C ARG A 20 -5.93 6.35 12.85
N ASN A 21 -5.27 5.27 12.40
CA ASN A 21 -5.72 4.38 11.32
C ASN A 21 -6.40 5.14 10.16
N TYR A 22 -5.68 6.12 9.61
CA TYR A 22 -6.27 7.10 8.68
C TYR A 22 -5.29 7.50 7.57
N GLY A 23 -5.69 7.27 6.32
CA GLY A 23 -4.96 7.72 5.13
C GLY A 23 -5.18 9.20 4.79
N LYS A 24 -4.17 9.86 4.21
CA LYS A 24 -4.26 11.27 3.78
C LYS A 24 -4.94 11.46 2.43
N GLY A 25 -5.46 10.41 1.81
CA GLY A 25 -6.00 10.44 0.46
C GLY A 25 -4.96 10.07 -0.61
N VAL A 26 -5.47 9.54 -1.73
CA VAL A 26 -4.66 8.97 -2.81
C VAL A 26 -3.64 9.96 -3.36
N MET A 27 -4.03 11.20 -3.65
CA MET A 27 -3.15 12.17 -4.32
C MET A 27 -2.00 12.64 -3.43
N LEU A 28 -2.26 12.81 -2.13
CA LEU A 28 -1.25 13.22 -1.16
C LEU A 28 -0.25 12.10 -0.84
N GLU A 29 -0.69 10.85 -0.78
CA GLU A 29 0.20 9.70 -0.64
C GLU A 29 1.01 9.47 -1.94
N PHE A 30 0.35 9.52 -3.10
CA PHE A 30 0.99 9.40 -4.41
C PHE A 30 2.11 10.44 -4.59
N ALA A 31 1.86 11.71 -4.28
CA ALA A 31 2.88 12.76 -4.41
C ALA A 31 4.14 12.46 -3.57
N LYS A 32 3.99 11.91 -2.37
CA LYS A 32 5.14 11.51 -1.53
C LYS A 32 5.86 10.29 -2.11
N TYR A 33 5.12 9.30 -2.59
CA TYR A 33 5.71 8.09 -3.18
C TYR A 33 6.49 8.44 -4.43
N LEU A 34 5.90 9.30 -5.28
CA LEU A 34 6.54 9.79 -6.50
C LEU A 34 7.78 10.62 -6.17
N LEU A 35 7.74 11.47 -5.14
CA LEU A 35 8.92 12.23 -4.71
C LEU A 35 10.07 11.29 -4.32
N PHE A 36 9.79 10.27 -3.50
CA PHE A 36 10.82 9.30 -3.10
C PHE A 36 11.32 8.45 -4.28
N ALA A 37 10.41 7.99 -5.14
CA ALA A 37 10.74 7.21 -6.31
C ALA A 37 11.51 8.00 -7.36
N ALA A 38 11.23 9.31 -7.51
CA ALA A 38 11.97 10.19 -8.40
C ALA A 38 13.44 10.26 -8.01
N PHE A 39 13.75 10.47 -6.73
CA PHE A 39 15.13 10.56 -6.26
C PHE A 39 15.84 9.21 -6.19
N SER A 40 15.14 8.14 -5.78
CA SER A 40 15.77 6.82 -5.61
C SER A 40 15.88 6.01 -6.90
N CYS A 41 15.04 6.29 -7.90
CA CYS A 41 14.91 5.47 -9.10
C CYS A 41 14.86 6.31 -10.38
N CYS A 42 13.84 7.16 -10.57
CA CYS A 42 13.58 7.75 -11.90
C CYS A 42 14.69 8.70 -12.37
N ILE A 43 15.20 9.57 -11.49
CA ILE A 43 16.29 10.50 -11.82
C ILE A 43 17.58 9.73 -12.11
N PRO A 44 18.06 8.81 -11.24
CA PRO A 44 19.21 7.98 -11.55
C PRO A 44 19.08 7.22 -12.88
N LEU A 45 17.93 6.57 -13.13
CA LEU A 45 17.68 5.86 -14.39
C LEU A 45 17.73 6.78 -15.60
N SER A 46 17.23 8.01 -15.48
CA SER A 46 17.19 8.97 -16.60
C SER A 46 18.56 9.60 -16.90
N ILE A 47 19.42 9.73 -15.88
CA ILE A 47 20.77 10.30 -16.03
C ILE A 47 21.76 9.24 -16.53
N PHE A 48 21.69 8.03 -15.97
CA PHE A 48 22.71 7.00 -16.18
C PHE A 48 22.27 5.88 -17.13
N GLY A 49 20.96 5.74 -17.38
CA GLY A 49 20.40 4.68 -18.23
C GLY A 49 20.15 5.12 -19.67
N PRO A 50 20.07 4.17 -20.62
CA PRO A 50 19.63 4.46 -21.98
C PRO A 50 18.18 4.99 -21.99
N ALA A 51 17.90 6.06 -22.73
CA ALA A 51 16.58 6.69 -22.76
C ALA A 51 15.46 5.71 -23.18
N SER A 52 15.73 4.79 -24.10
CA SER A 52 14.78 3.77 -24.56
C SER A 52 14.35 2.79 -23.47
N ILE A 53 15.13 2.65 -22.39
CA ILE A 53 14.83 1.80 -21.24
C ILE A 53 14.32 2.66 -20.08
N ALA A 54 14.96 3.80 -19.81
CA ALA A 54 14.62 4.67 -18.70
C ALA A 54 13.18 5.20 -18.78
N GLN A 55 12.73 5.64 -19.96
CA GLN A 55 11.40 6.23 -20.13
C GLN A 55 10.25 5.24 -19.82
N PRO A 56 10.19 4.04 -20.41
CA PRO A 56 9.13 3.08 -20.07
C PRO A 56 9.21 2.63 -18.61
N LEU A 57 10.40 2.48 -18.03
CA LEU A 57 10.54 2.14 -16.61
C LEU A 57 10.01 3.27 -15.70
N ASN A 58 10.33 4.52 -16.00
CA ASN A 58 9.81 5.68 -15.25
C ASN A 58 8.29 5.73 -15.28
N VAL A 59 7.67 5.47 -16.44
CA VAL A 59 6.20 5.38 -16.55
C VAL A 59 5.68 4.26 -15.65
N GLY A 60 6.30 3.08 -15.67
CA GLY A 60 5.95 1.97 -14.78
C GLY A 60 6.05 2.34 -13.29
N VAL A 61 7.09 3.06 -12.90
CA VAL A 61 7.28 3.55 -11.51
C VAL A 61 6.16 4.52 -11.12
N VAL A 62 5.81 5.47 -11.99
CA VAL A 62 4.73 6.43 -11.72
C VAL A 62 3.39 5.71 -11.55
N LEU A 63 3.07 4.78 -12.46
CA LEU A 63 1.84 3.99 -12.40
C LEU A 63 1.79 3.13 -11.14
N THR A 64 2.91 2.50 -10.76
CA THR A 64 3.01 1.69 -9.54
C THR A 64 2.85 2.53 -8.28
N ALA A 65 3.42 3.74 -8.24
CA ALA A 65 3.28 4.66 -7.12
C ALA A 65 1.82 5.12 -6.96
N PHE A 66 1.14 5.43 -8.07
CA PHE A 66 -0.28 5.78 -8.06
C PHE A 66 -1.14 4.61 -7.58
N TRP A 67 -0.93 3.43 -8.15
CA TRP A 67 -1.66 2.22 -7.79
C TRP A 67 -1.45 1.83 -6.32
N SER A 68 -0.24 1.96 -5.80
CA SER A 68 0.06 1.72 -4.38
C SER A 68 -0.67 2.71 -3.46
N ALA A 69 -0.71 4.00 -3.82
CA ALA A 69 -1.45 5.01 -3.06
C ALA A 69 -2.96 4.76 -3.08
N TYR A 70 -3.49 4.31 -4.22
CA TYR A 70 -4.88 3.90 -4.34
C TYR A 70 -5.20 2.69 -3.45
N CYS A 71 -4.42 1.60 -3.57
CA CYS A 71 -4.64 0.39 -2.78
C CYS A 71 -4.50 0.65 -1.28
N HIS A 72 -3.54 1.50 -0.90
CA HIS A 72 -3.37 1.92 0.49
C HIS A 72 -4.64 2.62 1.00
N GLN A 73 -5.14 3.63 0.30
CA GLN A 73 -6.33 4.34 0.73
C GLN A 73 -7.60 3.47 0.65
N TRP A 74 -7.71 2.59 -0.34
CA TRP A 74 -8.78 1.61 -0.46
C TRP A 74 -8.88 0.73 0.79
N GLN A 75 -7.74 0.25 1.30
CA GLN A 75 -7.67 -0.56 2.52
C GLN A 75 -7.95 0.23 3.81
N HIS A 76 -7.99 1.56 3.77
CA HIS A 76 -8.44 2.42 4.89
C HIS A 76 -9.93 2.73 4.83
N ASP A 77 -10.47 3.01 3.65
CA ASP A 77 -11.82 3.57 3.49
C ASP A 77 -12.92 2.51 3.43
N HIS A 78 -12.59 1.28 3.06
CA HIS A 78 -13.56 0.21 2.87
C HIS A 78 -13.61 -0.75 4.06
N PRO A 79 -14.72 -1.48 4.26
CA PRO A 79 -14.78 -2.49 5.29
C PRO A 79 -13.94 -3.73 4.90
N PRO A 80 -13.43 -4.51 5.87
CA PRO A 80 -12.43 -5.57 5.63
C PRO A 80 -12.77 -6.55 4.51
N GLU A 81 -14.04 -6.91 4.36
CA GLU A 81 -14.57 -7.79 3.32
C GLU A 81 -14.36 -7.28 1.89
N HIS A 82 -14.16 -5.97 1.69
CA HIS A 82 -13.99 -5.33 0.39
C HIS A 82 -12.56 -4.85 0.14
N GLN A 83 -11.68 -4.93 1.15
CA GLN A 83 -10.32 -4.41 1.07
C GLN A 83 -9.33 -5.34 0.35
N HIS A 84 -9.65 -6.64 0.27
CA HIS A 84 -8.81 -7.61 -0.41
C HIS A 84 -8.97 -7.48 -1.92
N PHE A 85 -7.85 -7.66 -2.63
CA PHE A 85 -7.87 -7.81 -4.07
C PHE A 85 -7.86 -9.30 -4.40
N TRP A 86 -8.44 -9.68 -5.54
CA TRP A 86 -8.63 -11.08 -5.94
C TRP A 86 -7.33 -11.92 -6.00
N TYR A 87 -6.17 -11.26 -6.09
CA TYR A 87 -4.86 -11.88 -6.16
C TYR A 87 -4.12 -11.96 -4.81
N MET A 88 -4.69 -11.44 -3.72
CA MET A 88 -4.12 -11.54 -2.37
C MET A 88 -4.99 -12.42 -1.48
N GLU A 89 -4.36 -13.21 -0.61
CA GLU A 89 -5.09 -14.03 0.36
C GLU A 89 -5.73 -13.20 1.48
N SER A 90 -5.19 -12.01 1.76
CA SER A 90 -5.62 -11.12 2.85
C SER A 90 -5.30 -9.66 2.50
N PRO A 91 -6.09 -8.66 2.98
CA PRO A 91 -5.76 -7.25 2.89
C PRO A 91 -4.64 -6.94 3.90
N VAL A 92 -3.40 -7.20 3.48
CA VAL A 92 -2.20 -7.16 4.32
C VAL A 92 -2.01 -5.81 5.02
N HIS A 93 -2.29 -4.70 4.34
CA HIS A 93 -2.15 -3.36 4.93
C HIS A 93 -3.21 -3.07 6.00
N HIS A 94 -4.43 -3.56 5.81
CA HIS A 94 -5.44 -3.48 6.87
C HIS A 94 -5.05 -4.30 8.09
N VAL A 95 -4.59 -5.54 7.88
CA VAL A 95 -4.10 -6.41 8.97
C VAL A 95 -2.93 -5.75 9.69
N HIS A 96 -2.06 -5.06 8.95
CA HIS A 96 -0.93 -4.33 9.49
C HIS A 96 -1.35 -3.27 10.51
N HIS A 97 -2.38 -2.48 10.21
CA HIS A 97 -2.93 -1.50 11.15
C HIS A 97 -3.78 -2.11 12.25
N LYS A 98 -4.67 -3.05 11.90
CA LYS A 98 -5.65 -3.60 12.84
C LYS A 98 -5.00 -4.35 14.00
N TYR A 99 -3.85 -4.97 13.76
CA TYR A 99 -3.15 -5.79 14.75
C TYR A 99 -1.75 -5.26 15.09
N ASP A 100 -1.49 -3.96 14.83
CA ASP A 100 -0.22 -3.28 15.17
C ASP A 100 1.04 -4.04 14.73
N MET A 101 1.03 -4.56 13.50
CA MET A 101 2.11 -5.37 12.95
C MET A 101 3.28 -4.52 12.45
N LEU A 102 3.89 -3.73 13.34
CA LEU A 102 4.96 -2.76 12.99
C LEU A 102 6.18 -3.37 12.26
N HIS A 103 6.32 -4.69 12.29
CA HIS A 103 7.42 -5.44 11.67
C HIS A 103 6.98 -6.47 10.62
N HIS A 104 5.70 -6.50 10.24
CA HIS A 104 5.14 -7.49 9.32
C HIS A 104 4.08 -6.89 8.38
N ASN A 105 3.78 -7.57 7.27
CA ASN A 105 2.72 -7.21 6.31
C ASN A 105 2.81 -5.77 5.78
N PHE A 106 3.98 -5.39 5.25
CA PHE A 106 4.23 -4.03 4.77
C PHE A 106 3.57 -3.73 3.41
N GLY A 107 3.17 -4.76 2.67
CA GLY A 107 2.57 -4.64 1.35
C GLY A 107 1.28 -3.81 1.35
N MET A 108 1.22 -2.81 0.48
CA MET A 108 0.01 -1.99 0.28
C MET A 108 -0.85 -2.48 -0.88
N CYS A 109 -0.22 -3.05 -1.89
CA CYS A 109 -0.87 -3.46 -3.15
C CYS A 109 -0.75 -4.96 -3.38
N VAL A 110 0.39 -5.54 -3.02
CA VAL A 110 0.72 -6.97 -3.16
C VAL A 110 1.44 -7.41 -1.90
N ASP A 111 1.29 -8.67 -1.53
CA ASP A 111 1.95 -9.33 -0.40
C ASP A 111 3.22 -10.10 -0.80
N TRP A 112 3.56 -10.14 -2.09
CA TRP A 112 4.67 -10.93 -2.62
C TRP A 112 6.01 -10.60 -1.96
N TRP A 113 6.27 -9.30 -1.73
CA TRP A 113 7.50 -8.87 -1.08
C TRP A 113 7.54 -9.30 0.38
N ASP A 114 6.40 -9.35 1.06
CA ASP A 114 6.35 -9.86 2.43
C ASP A 114 6.68 -11.36 2.48
N HIS A 115 6.28 -12.13 1.47
CA HIS A 115 6.68 -13.52 1.34
C HIS A 115 8.19 -13.66 1.03
N VAL A 116 8.71 -12.86 0.09
CA VAL A 116 10.13 -12.90 -0.29
C VAL A 116 11.04 -12.53 0.88
N PHE A 117 10.68 -11.54 1.68
CA PHE A 117 11.49 -11.06 2.80
C PHE A 117 11.11 -11.69 4.15
N GLY A 118 10.17 -12.63 4.17
CA GLY A 118 9.78 -13.34 5.40
C GLY A 118 9.03 -12.47 6.42
N THR A 119 8.38 -11.40 5.97
CA THR A 119 7.60 -10.47 6.80
C THR A 119 6.10 -10.74 6.72
N TYR A 120 5.65 -11.72 5.92
CA TYR A 120 4.25 -12.11 5.82
C TYR A 120 3.77 -12.87 7.06
N VAL A 121 2.70 -12.40 7.67
CA VAL A 121 2.00 -13.06 8.77
C VAL A 121 0.52 -13.19 8.42
N LYS A 122 0.08 -14.44 8.27
CA LYS A 122 -1.33 -14.79 8.10
C LYS A 122 -2.05 -14.65 9.43
N HIS A 123 -3.07 -13.81 9.51
CA HIS A 123 -3.90 -13.69 10.70
C HIS A 123 -5.23 -14.43 10.48
N GLU A 124 -5.41 -15.58 11.15
CA GLU A 124 -6.56 -16.48 10.95
C GLU A 124 -7.93 -15.82 11.21
N GLY A 125 -7.98 -14.81 12.08
CA GLY A 125 -9.19 -14.02 12.35
C GLY A 125 -9.48 -12.89 11.35
N ALA A 126 -8.58 -12.61 10.39
CA ALA A 126 -8.80 -11.57 9.39
C ALA A 126 -9.68 -12.06 8.23
N TRP A 127 -9.58 -13.35 7.88
CA TRP A 127 -10.23 -13.96 6.71
C TRP A 127 -10.44 -15.46 6.91
N SER A 128 -11.64 -15.87 7.34
CA SER A 128 -12.02 -17.30 7.48
C SER A 128 -12.67 -17.84 6.19
N ASP A 129 -12.75 -19.16 5.99
CA ASP A 129 -13.33 -19.71 4.76
C ASP A 129 -14.82 -19.36 4.55
N ASN A 130 -15.57 -19.06 5.61
CA ASN A 130 -16.93 -18.49 5.52
C ASN A 130 -16.95 -17.03 5.04
N SER A 131 -15.84 -16.29 5.23
CA SER A 131 -15.70 -14.95 4.66
C SER A 131 -15.48 -15.00 3.15
N LYS A 132 -14.89 -16.07 2.59
CA LYS A 132 -14.75 -16.26 1.13
C LYS A 132 -16.09 -16.53 0.43
N ALA A 133 -16.91 -17.44 0.96
CA ALA A 133 -18.23 -17.73 0.39
C ALA A 133 -19.17 -16.51 0.46
N GLY A 134 -19.19 -15.81 1.59
CA GLY A 134 -19.94 -14.55 1.71
C GLY A 134 -19.28 -13.37 0.98
N ALA A 135 -17.97 -13.39 0.71
CA ALA A 135 -17.29 -12.37 -0.09
C ALA A 135 -17.64 -12.49 -1.58
N VAL A 136 -17.86 -13.69 -2.12
CA VAL A 136 -18.36 -13.87 -3.50
C VAL A 136 -19.74 -13.20 -3.65
N GLU A 137 -20.66 -13.45 -2.70
CA GLU A 137 -22.00 -12.85 -2.69
C GLU A 137 -21.97 -11.34 -2.39
N ARG A 138 -21.12 -10.87 -1.46
CA ARG A 138 -20.92 -9.43 -1.17
C ARG A 138 -20.12 -8.68 -2.26
N SER A 139 -19.34 -9.38 -3.08
CA SER A 139 -18.65 -8.81 -4.25
C SER A 139 -19.62 -8.40 -5.36
N MET A 140 -20.89 -8.83 -5.28
CA MET A 140 -21.94 -8.38 -6.18
C MET A 140 -22.45 -6.98 -5.82
N ASN A 141 -22.12 -6.47 -4.62
CA ASN A 141 -22.46 -5.12 -4.15
C ASN A 141 -21.17 -4.33 -3.82
N LYS A 142 -20.21 -4.35 -4.76
CA LYS A 142 -18.93 -3.65 -4.58
C LYS A 142 -19.16 -2.16 -4.39
N PRO A 143 -18.53 -1.53 -3.38
CA PRO A 143 -18.43 -0.09 -3.35
C PRO A 143 -17.74 0.36 -4.64
N ALA A 144 -18.24 1.43 -5.22
CA ALA A 144 -17.72 1.88 -6.48
C ALA A 144 -16.24 2.29 -6.34
N LEU A 145 -15.43 2.07 -7.37
CA LEU A 145 -13.98 2.33 -7.33
C LEU A 145 -13.63 3.79 -6.99
N TRP A 146 -14.58 4.71 -7.14
CA TRP A 146 -14.48 6.13 -6.81
C TRP A 146 -14.85 6.49 -5.37
N HIS A 147 -15.34 5.55 -4.54
CA HIS A 147 -15.59 5.74 -3.11
C HIS A 147 -14.29 5.64 -2.31
N VAL A 148 -13.27 6.38 -2.73
CA VAL A 148 -11.98 6.48 -2.08
C VAL A 148 -11.69 7.94 -1.82
N LYS A 149 -11.08 8.23 -0.69
CA LYS A 149 -10.60 9.56 -0.37
C LYS A 149 -9.49 9.98 -1.33
N TRP A 150 -9.75 10.97 -2.17
CA TRP A 150 -8.77 11.45 -3.16
C TRP A 150 -7.76 12.47 -2.60
N ILE A 151 -8.19 13.37 -1.70
CA ILE A 151 -7.40 14.44 -1.08
C ILE A 151 -7.74 14.53 0.40
#